data_AF-A0A0R1PP49-F1
#
_entry.id   AF-A0A0R1PP49-F1
#
_cell.length_a   1.000
_cell.length_b   1.000
_cell.length_c   1.000
_cell.angle_alpha   90.00
_cell.angle_beta   90.00
_cell.angle_gamma   90.00
#
_symmetry.space_group_name_H-M   'P 1'
#
loop_
_entity.id
_entity.type
_entity.pdbx_description
1 polymer ?
#
loop_
_entity_poly.entity_id
_entity_poly.type
_entity_poly.pdbx_seq_one_letter_code
_entity_poly.pdbx_strand_id
1 'polypeptide(L)'
;MQIKQTKSFERELKKLVKKHFPITVLKPCLKAIVEQDVHVLKQIKDHALKGNWRGYREFHPARYGNYGKNYDNWIVIYRLDHDELILLLVATGSHEILNQ
;
A
#
# COMPACT_ATOMS: atom_id res chain seq x y z
N MET A 1 10.24 -13.92 5.30
CA MET A 1 9.90 -12.50 5.10
C MET A 1 9.39 -11.83 6.36
N GLN A 2 10.12 -10.84 6.86
CA GLN A 2 9.72 -9.98 7.98
C GLN A 2 9.01 -8.71 7.47
N ILE A 3 7.99 -8.24 8.20
CA ILE A 3 7.30 -6.98 7.85
C ILE A 3 7.78 -5.88 8.80
N LYS A 4 8.33 -4.81 8.23
CA LYS A 4 8.75 -3.61 8.96
C LYS A 4 7.89 -2.41 8.59
N GLN A 5 7.66 -1.52 9.55
CA GLN A 5 6.91 -0.29 9.37
C GLN A 5 7.79 0.90 9.72
N THR A 6 7.79 1.93 8.89
CA THR A 6 8.43 3.19 9.27
C THR A 6 7.54 3.96 10.25
N LYS A 7 8.15 4.87 11.02
CA LYS A 7 7.40 5.81 11.87
C LYS A 7 6.40 6.67 11.06
N SER A 8 6.72 6.96 9.80
CA SER A 8 5.82 7.71 8.90
C SER A 8 4.57 6.89 8.59
N PHE A 9 4.76 5.63 8.19
CA PHE A 9 3.66 4.69 7.93
C PHE A 9 2.73 4.56 9.15
N GLU A 10 3.28 4.31 10.33
CA GLU A 10 2.48 4.16 11.55
C GLU A 10 1.64 5.41 11.86
N ARG A 11 2.23 6.60 11.69
CA ARG A 11 1.54 7.87 11.93
C ARG A 11 0.39 8.09 10.95
N GLU A 12 0.61 7.84 9.66
CA GLU A 12 -0.44 7.99 8.65
C GLU A 12 -1.55 6.94 8.81
N LEU A 13 -1.19 5.69 9.15
CA LEU A 13 -2.16 4.64 9.44
C LEU A 13 -3.06 5.04 10.62
N LYS A 14 -2.50 5.58 11.70
CA LYS A 14 -3.28 6.09 12.85
C LYS A 14 -4.26 7.20 12.44
N LYS A 15 -3.90 8.08 11.49
CA LYS A 15 -4.82 9.10 10.97
C LYS A 15 -5.97 8.47 10.19
N LEU A 16 -5.71 7.46 9.38
CA LEU A 16 -6.76 6.74 8.64
C LEU A 16 -7.72 6.00 9.56
N VAL A 17 -7.23 5.39 10.64
CA VAL A 17 -8.06 4.78 11.67
C VAL A 17 -9.03 5.79 12.26
N LYS A 18 -8.56 7.00 12.61
CA LYS A 18 -9.40 8.09 13.12
C LYS A 18 -10.46 8.56 12.11
N LYS A 19 -10.20 8.39 10.82
CA LYS A 19 -11.14 8.69 9.72
C LYS A 19 -12.02 7.50 9.33
N HIS A 20 -12.02 6.43 10.12
CA HIS A 20 -12.82 5.22 9.89
C HIS A 20 -12.55 4.54 8.53
N PHE A 21 -11.32 4.64 8.01
CA PHE A 21 -10.93 3.85 6.85
C PHE A 21 -10.97 2.35 7.20
N PRO A 22 -11.30 1.47 6.24
CA PRO A 22 -11.37 0.03 6.44
C PRO A 22 -9.97 -0.59 6.49
N ILE A 23 -9.14 -0.18 7.45
CA ILE A 23 -7.73 -0.57 7.56
C ILE A 23 -7.51 -2.08 7.73
N THR A 24 -8.55 -2.82 8.11
CA THR A 24 -8.52 -4.30 8.22
C THR A 24 -8.16 -4.97 6.90
N VAL A 25 -8.42 -4.33 5.76
CA VAL A 25 -8.12 -4.88 4.42
C VAL A 25 -6.63 -4.87 4.11
N LEU A 26 -5.81 -4.15 4.90
CA LEU A 26 -4.36 -4.21 4.75
C LEU A 26 -3.81 -5.60 5.03
N LYS A 27 -4.37 -6.33 6.01
CA LYS A 27 -3.87 -7.66 6.38
C LYS A 27 -3.87 -8.64 5.20
N PRO A 28 -4.99 -8.84 4.47
CA PRO A 28 -4.96 -9.71 3.29
C PRO A 28 -4.13 -9.14 2.13
N CYS A 29 -4.05 -7.82 1.95
CA CYS A 29 -3.16 -7.23 0.93
C CYS A 29 -1.68 -7.57 1.21
N LEU A 30 -1.23 -7.40 2.46
CA LEU A 30 0.14 -7.72 2.87
C LEU A 30 0.43 -9.21 2.75
N LYS A 31 -0.54 -10.06 3.09
CA LYS A 31 -0.45 -11.51 2.89
C LYS A 31 -0.22 -11.84 1.41
N ALA A 32 -1.01 -11.26 0.51
CA ALA A 32 -0.88 -11.47 -0.92
C ALA A 32 0.48 -11.01 -1.48
N ILE A 33 1.04 -9.90 -0.97
CA ILE A 33 2.39 -9.48 -1.34
C ILE A 33 3.43 -10.49 -0.86
N VAL A 34 3.27 -11.02 0.36
CA VAL A 34 4.18 -12.03 0.92
C VAL A 34 4.16 -13.33 0.15
N GLU A 35 2.96 -13.76 -0.25
CA GLU A 35 2.74 -15.03 -0.96
C GLU A 35 2.90 -14.90 -2.47
N GLN A 36 3.14 -13.69 -2.98
CA GLN A 36 3.17 -13.38 -4.42
C GLN A 36 1.88 -13.82 -5.14
N ASP A 37 0.73 -13.61 -4.52
CA ASP A 37 -0.58 -13.95 -5.10
C ASP A 37 -0.91 -13.01 -6.27
N VAL A 38 -0.63 -13.47 -7.49
CA VAL A 38 -0.79 -12.69 -8.72
C VAL A 38 -2.23 -12.20 -8.92
N HIS A 39 -3.24 -12.96 -8.48
CA HIS A 39 -4.64 -12.54 -8.64
C HIS A 39 -4.96 -11.35 -7.75
N VAL A 40 -4.59 -11.43 -6.48
CA VAL A 40 -4.82 -10.33 -5.54
C VAL A 40 -3.96 -9.12 -5.88
N LEU A 41 -2.69 -9.32 -6.26
CA LEU A 41 -1.79 -8.23 -6.68
C LEU A 41 -2.37 -7.45 -7.87
N LYS A 42 -2.94 -8.15 -8.86
CA LYS A 42 -3.65 -7.51 -9.98
C LYS A 42 -4.89 -6.75 -9.51
N GLN A 43 -5.67 -7.32 -8.59
CA GLN A 43 -6.88 -6.71 -8.05
C GLN A 43 -6.57 -5.39 -7.31
N ILE A 44 -5.57 -5.38 -6.45
CA ILE A 44 -5.14 -4.18 -5.70
C ILE A 44 -4.33 -3.21 -6.56
N LYS A 45 -4.11 -3.56 -7.83
CA LYS A 45 -3.21 -2.89 -8.78
C LYS A 45 -1.86 -2.58 -8.17
N ASP A 46 -1.26 -3.58 -7.55
CA ASP A 46 0.13 -3.52 -7.12
C ASP A 46 1.04 -3.32 -8.34
N HIS A 47 1.90 -2.31 -8.29
CA HIS A 47 2.85 -2.02 -9.36
C HIS A 47 4.08 -1.27 -8.86
N ALA A 48 5.15 -1.35 -9.64
CA ALA A 48 6.39 -0.62 -9.35
C ALA A 48 6.21 0.87 -9.66
N LEU A 49 6.72 1.71 -8.76
CA LEU A 49 6.81 3.15 -8.95
C LEU A 49 7.97 3.51 -9.89
N LYS A 50 7.92 4.72 -10.43
CA LYS A 50 8.86 5.23 -11.44
C LYS A 50 9.62 6.45 -10.92
N GLY A 51 10.55 6.95 -11.74
CA GLY A 51 11.33 8.16 -11.47
C GLY A 51 12.06 8.12 -10.13
N ASN A 52 11.84 9.12 -9.29
CA ASN A 52 12.49 9.23 -7.97
C ASN A 52 12.09 8.10 -7.00
N TRP A 53 11.00 7.40 -7.29
CA TRP A 53 10.49 6.27 -6.53
C TRP A 53 10.85 4.92 -7.14
N ARG A 54 11.84 4.87 -8.04
CA ARG A 54 12.34 3.61 -8.59
C ARG A 54 12.82 2.68 -7.47
N GLY A 55 12.39 1.41 -7.52
CA GLY A 55 12.68 0.41 -6.48
C GLY A 55 11.61 0.31 -5.39
N TYR A 56 10.62 1.21 -5.42
CA TYR A 56 9.42 1.13 -4.59
C TYR A 56 8.24 0.58 -5.39
N ARG A 57 7.22 0.14 -4.66
CA ARG A 57 5.95 -0.34 -5.19
C ARG A 57 4.80 0.31 -4.44
N GLU A 58 3.66 0.43 -5.10
CA GLU A 58 2.42 0.86 -4.45
C GLU A 58 1.28 -0.10 -4.75
N PHE A 59 0.30 -0.16 -3.83
CA PHE A 59 -0.97 -0.84 -4.05
C PHE A 59 -2.14 -0.05 -3.46
N HIS A 60 -3.35 -0.34 -3.94
CA HIS A 60 -4.61 0.27 -3.51
C HIS A 60 -5.40 -0.68 -2.60
N PRO A 61 -5.39 -0.50 -1.26
CA PRO A 61 -6.01 -1.45 -0.35
C PRO A 61 -7.54 -1.54 -0.51
N ALA A 62 -8.18 -0.43 -0.87
CA ALA A 62 -9.63 -0.35 -1.05
C ALA A 62 -10.18 -1.27 -2.16
N ARG A 63 -9.34 -1.64 -3.13
CA ARG A 63 -9.75 -2.55 -4.22
C ARG A 63 -9.86 -4.00 -3.77
N TYR A 64 -9.29 -4.37 -2.62
CA TYR A 64 -9.46 -5.72 -2.05
C TYR A 64 -10.91 -5.99 -1.64
N GLY A 65 -11.54 -5.06 -0.92
CA GLY A 65 -12.93 -5.19 -0.45
C GLY A 65 -13.96 -4.44 -1.29
N ASN A 66 -13.57 -3.92 -2.46
CA ASN A 66 -14.43 -3.20 -3.39
C ASN A 66 -15.20 -2.01 -2.75
N TYR A 67 -14.52 -1.21 -1.92
CA TYR A 67 -15.12 -0.06 -1.18
C TYR A 67 -15.51 1.14 -2.08
N GLY A 68 -15.49 0.96 -3.40
CA GLY A 68 -15.84 1.99 -4.37
C GLY A 68 -14.73 3.03 -4.62
N LYS A 69 -14.97 3.89 -5.62
CA LYS A 69 -13.98 4.87 -6.11
C LYS A 69 -13.53 5.90 -5.06
N ASN A 70 -14.34 6.15 -4.04
CA ASN A 70 -14.05 7.15 -3.00
C ASN A 70 -12.79 6.84 -2.19
N TYR A 71 -12.41 5.56 -2.10
CA TYR A 71 -11.20 5.11 -1.40
C TYR A 71 -10.06 4.73 -2.35
N ASP A 72 -10.24 4.91 -3.66
CA ASP A 72 -9.25 4.46 -4.65
C ASP A 72 -7.97 5.32 -4.61
N ASN A 73 -8.07 6.54 -4.08
CA ASN A 73 -6.94 7.41 -3.79
C ASN A 73 -6.19 6.98 -2.51
N TRP A 74 -6.58 5.92 -1.82
CA TRP A 74 -5.78 5.37 -0.74
C TRP A 74 -4.77 4.38 -1.30
N ILE A 75 -3.49 4.68 -1.09
CA ILE A 75 -2.39 3.80 -1.47
C ILE A 75 -1.48 3.52 -0.28
N VAL A 76 -0.75 2.41 -0.38
CA VAL A 76 0.36 2.08 0.49
C VAL A 76 1.61 1.91 -0.36
N ILE A 77 2.67 2.62 0.00
CA ILE A 77 3.99 2.50 -0.63
C ILE A 77 4.85 1.57 0.20
N TYR A 78 5.48 0.62 -0.46
CA TYR A 78 6.38 -0.35 0.15
C TYR A 78 7.62 -0.61 -0.72
N ARG A 79 8.60 -1.29 -0.15
CA ARG A 79 9.69 -1.91 -0.92
C ARG A 79 9.97 -3.31 -0.39
N LEU A 80 10.50 -4.15 -1.26
CA LEU A 80 11.07 -5.44 -0.91
C LEU A 80 12.59 -5.28 -0.83
N ASP A 81 13.17 -5.73 0.27
CA ASP A 81 14.61 -5.67 0.51
C ASP A 81 15.07 -6.99 1.12
N HIS A 82 15.74 -7.83 0.34
CA HIS A 82 16.11 -9.20 0.73
C HIS A 82 14.89 -9.98 1.28
N ASP A 83 14.87 -10.31 2.57
CA ASP A 83 13.75 -11.01 3.25
C ASP A 83 12.85 -10.04 4.05
N GLU A 84 12.82 -8.75 3.68
CA GLU A 84 12.06 -7.72 4.37
C GLU A 84 11.05 -7.03 3.44
N LEU A 85 9.81 -6.96 3.90
CA LEU A 85 8.78 -6.09 3.36
C LEU A 85 8.72 -4.83 4.22
N ILE A 86 9.15 -3.70 3.67
CA ILE A 86 9.22 -2.43 4.40
C ILE A 86 8.07 -1.55 3.95
N LEU A 87 7.19 -1.17 4.87
CA LEU A 87 6.06 -0.26 4.67
C LEU A 87 6.47 1.18 4.96
N LEU A 88 6.46 2.03 3.93
CA LEU A 88 7.02 3.38 4.01
C LEU A 88 5.97 4.45 4.27
N LEU A 89 4.90 4.46 3.49
CA LEU A 89 3.95 5.56 3.49
C LEU A 89 2.54 5.06 3.23
N VAL A 90 1.59 5.75 3.84
CA VAL A 90 0.18 5.68 3.47
C VAL A 90 -0.21 7.05 2.95
N ALA A 91 -0.76 7.12 1.74
CA ALA A 91 -1.17 8.38 1.13
C ALA A 91 -2.64 8.34 0.72
N THR A 92 -3.28 9.49 0.82
CA THR A 92 -4.65 9.76 0.34
C THR A 92 -4.65 11.08 -0.42
N GLY A 93 -5.13 11.11 -1.65
CA GLY A 93 -5.23 12.33 -2.47
C GLY A 93 -4.75 12.13 -3.90
N SER A 94 -4.38 13.21 -4.60
CA SER A 94 -3.67 13.10 -5.87
C SER A 94 -2.26 12.57 -5.62
N HIS A 95 -1.87 11.55 -6.40
CA HIS A 95 -0.57 10.86 -6.30
C HIS A 95 0.38 11.22 -7.44
N GLU A 96 0.14 12.34 -8.13
CA GLU A 96 0.97 12.76 -9.27
C GLU A 96 2.46 12.85 -8.95
N ILE A 97 2.81 13.15 -7.69
CA ILE A 97 4.19 13.19 -7.19
C ILE A 97 4.91 11.83 -7.24
N LEU A 98 4.18 10.71 -7.29
CA LEU A 98 4.74 9.36 -7.35
C LEU A 98 5.05 8.92 -8.79
N ASN A 99 4.58 9.69 -9.77
CA ASN A 99 4.81 9.44 -11.20
C ASN A 99 5.96 10.27 -11.80
N GLN A 100 6.66 11.06 -10.98
CA GLN A 100 7.74 11.96 -11.38
C GLN A 100 9.12 11.30 -11.34
#